data_AF-A0A914IXK8-F1
#
_entry.id   AF-A0A914IXK8-F1
#
_cell.length_a   1.000
_cell.length_b   1.000
_cell.length_c   1.000
_cell.angle_alpha   90.00
_cell.angle_beta   90.00
_cell.angle_gamma   90.00
#
_symmetry.space_group_name_H-M   'P 1'
#
loop_
_entity.id
_entity.type
_entity.pdbx_description
1 polymer ?
#
loop_
_entity_poly.entity_id
_entity_poly.type
_entity_poly.pdbx_seq_one_letter_code
_entity_poly.pdbx_strand_id
1 'polypeptide(L)'
;MTFVVFFILFLWLKFTYSLSVTVSCSVKQIDLLFIFDDPFYGMISMKPKDSCFVKGDGHPKLLLTLALGNGTGQKCSVIQREGFNLAVIDVNVHSELQTNDDISYLIRCPIMNPHEKIQKTNKIEMPPGATLEIVDKSVMQKKQPAIVGKPYDLKLVLPSNLEFDIKIGQCIAFTTENEFAFLPLTDEVGWLSIEQESNS
;
A
#
# COMPACT_ATOMS: atom_id res chain seq x y z
N MET A 1 43.13 34.88 -25.02
CA MET A 1 42.46 34.52 -23.75
C MET A 1 41.30 33.60 -24.10
N THR A 2 41.43 32.33 -23.77
CA THR A 2 40.44 31.29 -24.12
C THR A 2 39.59 31.01 -22.89
N PHE A 3 38.29 31.27 -22.97
CA PHE A 3 37.35 30.95 -21.90
C PHE A 3 36.87 29.50 -22.07
N VAL A 4 37.13 28.66 -21.07
CA VAL A 4 36.54 27.31 -20.98
C VAL A 4 35.28 27.44 -20.11
N VAL A 5 34.11 27.29 -20.73
CA VAL A 5 32.82 27.29 -20.03
C VAL A 5 32.48 25.84 -19.69
N PHE A 6 32.47 25.50 -18.39
CA PHE A 6 31.95 24.22 -17.91
C PHE A 6 30.43 24.32 -17.78
N PHE A 7 29.70 23.67 -18.70
CA PHE A 7 28.29 23.38 -18.50
C PHE A 7 28.16 22.16 -17.58
N ILE A 8 27.89 22.40 -16.29
CA ILE A 8 27.42 21.34 -15.39
C ILE A 8 25.93 21.15 -15.68
N LEU A 9 25.61 20.23 -16.59
CA LEU A 9 24.24 19.76 -16.78
C LEU A 9 23.84 18.98 -15.52
N PHE A 10 23.11 19.63 -14.60
CA PHE A 10 22.32 18.93 -13.60
C PHE A 10 21.16 18.25 -14.34
N LEU A 11 21.39 17.05 -14.87
CA LEU A 11 20.32 16.15 -15.28
C LEU A 11 19.52 15.83 -14.01
N TRP A 12 18.37 16.47 -13.85
CA TRP A 12 17.34 16.04 -12.92
C TRP A 12 16.75 14.74 -13.48
N LEU A 13 17.47 13.64 -13.29
CA LEU A 13 16.94 12.29 -13.49
C LEU A 13 15.82 12.13 -12.48
N LYS A 14 14.58 12.21 -12.94
CA LYS A 14 13.43 11.74 -12.17
C LYS A 14 13.54 10.23 -12.09
N PHE A 15 14.15 9.74 -11.02
CA PHE A 15 14.10 8.33 -10.66
C PHE A 15 12.66 8.02 -10.27
N THR A 16 11.90 7.46 -11.23
CA THR A 16 10.55 6.97 -10.95
C THR A 16 10.72 5.49 -10.71
N TYR A 17 10.79 5.06 -9.46
CA TYR A 17 10.95 3.64 -9.12
C TYR A 17 9.64 2.92 -9.45
N SER A 18 9.71 2.00 -10.41
CA SER A 18 8.66 1.02 -10.61
C SER A 18 8.82 -0.05 -9.53
N LEU A 19 7.78 -0.22 -8.72
CA LEU A 19 7.73 -1.11 -7.57
C LEU A 19 6.56 -2.07 -7.71
N SER A 20 6.87 -3.37 -7.68
CA SER A 20 5.88 -4.44 -7.58
C SER A 20 5.99 -5.10 -6.20
N VAL A 21 4.85 -5.27 -5.53
CA VAL A 21 4.77 -5.89 -4.21
C VAL A 21 3.92 -7.15 -4.30
N THR A 22 4.46 -8.29 -3.87
CA THR A 22 3.73 -9.55 -3.75
C THR A 22 3.55 -9.90 -2.28
N VAL A 23 2.32 -10.22 -1.90
CA VAL A 23 1.96 -10.60 -0.53
C VAL A 23 1.61 -12.08 -0.48
N SER A 24 2.24 -12.82 0.43
CA SER A 24 1.92 -14.21 0.72
C SER A 24 1.53 -14.35 2.19
N CYS A 25 0.29 -14.73 2.46
CA CYS A 25 -0.26 -14.85 3.80
C CYS A 25 -0.30 -16.32 4.23
N SER A 26 0.16 -16.61 5.45
CA SER A 26 0.00 -17.92 6.08
C SER A 26 -0.47 -17.76 7.53
N VAL A 27 -0.86 -18.87 8.16
CA VAL A 27 -1.25 -18.88 9.59
C VAL A 27 -0.08 -18.47 10.50
N LYS A 28 1.16 -18.64 10.06
CA LYS A 28 2.36 -18.41 10.89
C LYS A 28 3.06 -17.09 10.59
N GLN A 29 2.98 -16.60 9.36
CA GLN A 29 3.71 -15.42 8.91
C GLN A 29 3.07 -14.78 7.67
N ILE A 30 3.39 -13.51 7.46
CA ILE A 30 3.10 -12.75 6.24
C ILE A 30 4.43 -12.47 5.56
N ASP A 31 4.58 -12.88 4.30
CA ASP A 31 5.77 -12.63 3.49
C ASP A 31 5.46 -11.57 2.43
N LEU A 32 6.30 -10.54 2.38
CA LEU A 32 6.20 -9.42 1.47
C LEU A 32 7.44 -9.41 0.59
N LEU A 33 7.25 -9.71 -0.70
CA LEU A 33 8.32 -9.64 -1.70
C LEU A 33 8.18 -8.35 -2.49
N PHE A 34 9.16 -7.47 -2.32
CA PHE A 34 9.31 -6.23 -3.06
C PHE A 34 10.25 -6.47 -4.24
N ILE A 35 9.81 -6.06 -5.43
CA ILE A 35 10.59 -6.15 -6.65
C ILE A 35 10.67 -4.74 -7.23
N PHE A 36 11.90 -4.26 -7.35
CA PHE A 36 12.26 -2.96 -7.90
C PHE A 36 12.91 -3.18 -9.27
N ASP A 37 12.68 -2.26 -10.21
CA ASP A 37 13.36 -2.29 -11.51
C ASP A 37 14.86 -1.94 -11.38
N ASP A 38 15.21 -1.13 -10.37
CA ASP A 38 16.57 -0.69 -10.06
C ASP A 38 17.05 -1.22 -8.69
N PRO A 39 18.38 -1.24 -8.43
CA PRO A 39 18.94 -1.45 -7.10
C PRO A 39 18.31 -0.56 -6.02
N PHE A 40 17.79 -1.18 -4.95
CA PHE A 40 17.18 -0.45 -3.84
C PHE A 40 18.15 -0.30 -2.65
N TYR A 41 18.31 0.94 -2.18
CA TYR A 41 19.17 1.30 -1.04
C TYR A 41 18.42 1.99 0.09
N GLY A 42 17.09 2.06 -0.01
CA GLY A 42 16.25 2.70 0.99
C GLY A 42 15.97 1.81 2.20
N MET A 43 14.83 2.04 2.86
CA MET A 43 14.37 1.24 3.98
C MET A 43 12.91 0.87 3.80
N ILE A 44 12.58 -0.38 4.09
CA ILE A 44 11.19 -0.86 4.16
C ILE A 44 10.92 -1.15 5.63
N SER A 45 9.93 -0.51 6.24
CA SER A 45 9.62 -0.66 7.67
C SER A 45 8.12 -0.77 7.96
N MET A 46 7.77 -1.30 9.14
CA MET A 46 6.39 -1.33 9.62
C MET A 46 6.04 -0.14 10.51
N LYS A 47 4.80 0.35 10.38
CA LYS A 47 4.22 1.38 11.26
C LYS A 47 3.32 0.80 12.37
N PRO A 48 3.18 1.49 13.53
CA PRO A 48 3.89 2.71 13.95
C PRO A 48 5.23 2.45 14.66
N LYS A 49 5.74 1.21 14.64
CA LYS A 49 7.01 0.84 15.29
C LYS A 49 8.00 0.27 14.27
N ASP A 50 9.09 1.00 14.03
CA ASP A 50 10.28 0.62 13.23
C ASP A 50 11.01 -0.65 13.72
N SER A 51 10.39 -1.45 14.57
CA SER A 51 10.88 -2.73 15.09
C SER A 51 11.13 -3.78 14.02
N CYS A 52 10.40 -3.73 12.90
CA CYS A 52 10.51 -4.67 11.80
C CYS A 52 10.78 -3.90 10.52
N PHE A 53 12.00 -4.01 10.04
CA PHE A 53 12.48 -3.32 8.85
C PHE A 53 13.48 -4.18 8.08
N VAL A 54 13.63 -3.88 6.80
CA VAL A 54 14.72 -4.35 5.96
C VAL A 54 15.35 -3.13 5.29
N LYS A 55 16.68 -3.06 5.35
CA LYS A 55 17.45 -2.04 4.63
C LYS A 55 17.80 -2.58 3.24
N GLY A 56 17.66 -1.74 2.24
CA GLY A 56 18.14 -2.02 0.90
C GLY A 56 19.65 -2.13 0.89
N ASP A 57 20.15 -3.18 0.25
CA ASP A 57 21.57 -3.49 0.09
C ASP A 57 22.01 -3.44 -1.38
N GLY A 58 21.18 -2.85 -2.25
CA GLY A 58 21.41 -2.76 -3.69
C GLY A 58 20.83 -3.93 -4.49
N HIS A 59 20.17 -4.89 -3.85
CA HIS A 59 19.42 -5.90 -4.60
C HIS A 59 18.06 -5.36 -5.08
N PRO A 60 17.62 -5.74 -6.29
CA PRO A 60 16.32 -5.36 -6.82
C PRO A 60 15.15 -6.15 -6.19
N LYS A 61 15.45 -7.11 -5.31
CA LYS A 61 14.44 -7.97 -4.67
C LYS A 61 14.69 -8.03 -3.18
N LEU A 62 13.69 -7.67 -2.39
CA LEU A 62 13.75 -7.69 -0.94
C LEU A 62 12.57 -8.45 -0.37
N LEU A 63 12.85 -9.33 0.58
CA LEU A 63 11.85 -10.10 1.30
C LEU A 63 11.75 -9.56 2.73
N LEU A 64 10.55 -9.15 3.12
CA LEU A 64 10.21 -8.84 4.50
C LEU A 64 9.24 -9.90 5.02
N THR A 65 9.66 -10.64 6.04
CA THR A 65 8.84 -11.66 6.70
C THR A 65 8.35 -11.16 8.05
N LEU A 66 7.03 -11.17 8.24
CA LEU A 66 6.36 -10.78 9.48
C LEU A 66 5.82 -12.02 10.17
N ALA A 67 6.50 -12.48 11.22
CA ALA A 67 6.04 -13.62 12.00
C ALA A 67 4.81 -13.26 12.86
N LEU A 68 3.73 -14.03 12.72
CA LEU A 68 2.47 -13.85 13.46
C LEU A 68 2.44 -14.59 14.80
N GLY A 69 3.35 -15.55 15.03
CA GLY A 69 3.45 -16.31 16.28
C GLY A 69 4.10 -15.56 17.44
N ASN A 70 3.87 -16.04 18.68
CA ASN A 70 4.62 -15.74 19.92
C ASN A 70 5.00 -14.27 20.16
N GLY A 71 4.04 -13.35 20.15
CA GLY A 71 4.26 -11.94 20.50
C GLY A 71 5.09 -11.12 19.48
N THR A 72 5.64 -11.75 18.45
CA THR A 72 6.38 -11.09 17.36
C THR A 72 5.46 -10.30 16.43
N GLY A 73 4.22 -10.74 16.23
CA GLY A 73 3.20 -9.95 15.52
C GLY A 73 2.93 -8.61 16.22
N GLN A 74 2.84 -8.59 17.55
CA GLN A 74 2.72 -7.35 18.33
C GLN A 74 3.98 -6.48 18.27
N LYS A 75 5.17 -7.10 18.17
CA LYS A 75 6.43 -6.35 18.00
C LYS A 75 6.39 -5.60 16.69
N CYS A 76 6.12 -6.29 15.58
CA CYS A 76 5.99 -5.66 14.28
C CYS A 76 4.74 -4.79 14.13
N SER A 77 3.89 -4.60 15.14
CA SER A 77 2.63 -3.83 15.02
C SER A 77 1.63 -4.40 14.00
N VAL A 78 1.63 -5.71 13.81
CA VAL A 78 0.55 -6.39 13.09
C VAL A 78 -0.69 -6.38 13.96
N ILE A 79 -1.79 -5.87 13.40
CA ILE A 79 -3.06 -5.72 14.11
C ILE A 79 -4.01 -6.81 13.66
N GLN A 80 -4.42 -7.63 14.63
CA GLN A 80 -5.42 -8.66 14.41
C GLN A 80 -6.82 -8.06 14.56
N ARG A 81 -7.68 -8.28 13.57
CA ARG A 81 -9.11 -7.98 13.60
C ARG A 81 -9.89 -9.26 13.26
N GLU A 82 -11.22 -9.21 13.41
CA GLU A 82 -12.09 -10.36 13.12
C GLU A 82 -11.88 -10.81 11.66
N GLY A 83 -11.34 -12.03 11.49
CA GLY A 83 -11.12 -12.64 10.18
C GLY A 83 -9.87 -12.21 9.41
N PHE A 84 -9.08 -11.22 9.86
CA PHE A 84 -7.88 -10.78 9.13
C PHE A 84 -6.81 -10.11 10.00
N ASN A 85 -5.57 -10.15 9.52
CA ASN A 85 -4.42 -9.41 10.02
C ASN A 85 -4.17 -8.18 9.13
N LEU A 86 -3.87 -7.05 9.75
CA LEU A 86 -3.49 -5.79 9.09
C LEU A 86 -2.05 -5.41 9.42
N ALA A 87 -1.34 -4.90 8.43
CA ALA A 87 -0.01 -4.31 8.58
C ALA A 87 0.13 -3.09 7.66
N VAL A 88 0.79 -2.03 8.13
CA VAL A 88 1.20 -0.90 7.28
C VAL A 88 2.68 -0.97 7.06
N ILE A 89 3.07 -0.90 5.79
CA ILE A 89 4.46 -0.97 5.35
C ILE A 89 4.82 0.33 4.68
N ASP A 90 5.84 1.00 5.20
CA ASP A 90 6.45 2.14 4.56
C ASP A 90 7.65 1.68 3.73
N VAL A 91 7.75 2.22 2.52
CA VAL A 91 8.90 2.10 1.64
C VAL A 91 9.49 3.48 1.49
N ASN A 92 10.59 3.72 2.19
CA ASN A 92 11.28 5.00 2.20
C ASN A 92 12.49 4.89 1.27
N VAL A 93 12.58 5.75 0.27
CA VAL A 93 13.69 5.74 -0.69
C VAL A 93 15.00 6.16 0.01
N HIS A 94 14.89 6.99 1.03
CA HIS A 94 16.00 7.40 1.89
C HIS A 94 15.72 7.04 3.35
N SER A 95 16.71 6.47 4.04
CA SER A 95 16.54 6.00 5.42
C SER A 95 16.33 7.11 6.45
N GLU A 96 16.73 8.35 6.14
CA GLU A 96 16.76 9.48 7.08
C GLU A 96 15.95 10.70 6.61
N LEU A 97 15.41 10.65 5.39
CA LEU A 97 14.71 11.77 4.79
C LEU A 97 13.36 11.31 4.27
N GLN A 98 12.30 11.97 4.72
CA GLN A 98 10.99 11.76 4.14
C GLN A 98 10.92 12.49 2.79
N THR A 99 10.61 11.76 1.74
CA THR A 99 10.53 12.29 0.38
C THR A 99 9.13 12.11 -0.20
N ASN A 100 8.86 12.81 -1.30
CA ASN A 100 7.62 12.63 -2.04
C ASN A 100 7.55 11.28 -2.77
N ASP A 101 8.66 10.53 -2.77
CA ASP A 101 8.80 9.23 -3.42
C ASP A 101 8.62 8.08 -2.42
N ASP A 102 8.41 8.40 -1.13
CA ASP A 102 8.09 7.41 -0.11
C ASP A 102 6.63 6.93 -0.26
N ILE A 103 6.40 5.63 -0.09
CA ILE A 103 5.11 5.00 -0.35
C ILE A 103 4.70 4.16 0.86
N SER A 104 3.44 4.24 1.27
CA SER A 104 2.87 3.38 2.30
C SER A 104 1.86 2.40 1.72
N TYR A 105 1.98 1.13 2.10
CA TYR A 105 1.06 0.05 1.74
C TYR A 105 0.28 -0.42 2.96
N LEU A 106 -1.04 -0.58 2.82
CA LEU A 106 -1.86 -1.32 3.77
C LEU A 106 -1.98 -2.77 3.29
N ILE A 107 -1.42 -3.69 4.06
CA ILE A 107 -1.47 -5.13 3.82
C ILE A 107 -2.61 -5.72 4.64
N ARG A 108 -3.52 -6.44 3.96
CA ARG A 108 -4.60 -7.21 4.59
C ARG A 108 -4.43 -8.69 4.26
N CYS A 109 -4.23 -9.50 5.30
CA CYS A 109 -4.10 -10.95 5.18
C CYS A 109 -5.26 -11.65 5.89
N PRO A 110 -6.07 -12.48 5.21
CA PRO A 110 -7.13 -13.23 5.88
C PRO A 110 -6.55 -14.22 6.91
N ILE A 111 -7.21 -14.33 8.06
CA ILE A 111 -6.92 -15.36 9.05
C ILE A 111 -7.65 -16.61 8.60
N MET A 112 -6.94 -17.52 7.94
CA MET A 112 -7.50 -18.83 7.61
C MET A 112 -7.82 -19.57 8.89
N ASN A 113 -9.11 -19.83 9.15
CA ASN A 113 -9.51 -20.70 10.23
C ASN A 113 -9.00 -22.12 9.92
N PRO A 114 -8.18 -22.75 10.78
CA PRO A 114 -7.65 -24.08 10.53
C PRO A 114 -8.73 -25.17 10.38
N HIS A 115 -9.98 -24.87 10.76
CA HIS A 115 -11.12 -25.77 10.62
C HIS A 115 -11.99 -25.52 9.38
N GLU A 116 -11.79 -24.42 8.64
CA GLU A 116 -12.45 -24.23 7.35
C GLU A 116 -11.70 -25.01 6.27
N LYS A 117 -12.38 -26.02 5.71
CA LYS A 117 -11.90 -26.69 4.50
C LYS A 117 -11.81 -25.66 3.40
N ILE A 118 -10.58 -25.32 3.00
CA ILE A 118 -10.30 -24.52 1.81
C ILE A 118 -10.97 -25.22 0.63
N GLN A 119 -12.13 -24.71 0.20
CA GLN A 119 -12.57 -24.98 -1.16
C GLN A 119 -11.47 -24.42 -2.05
N LYS A 120 -10.86 -25.29 -2.87
CA LYS A 120 -9.89 -24.87 -3.87
C LYS A 120 -10.59 -23.92 -4.84
N THR A 121 -10.60 -22.63 -4.52
CA THR A 121 -10.85 -21.60 -5.50
C THR A 121 -9.71 -21.69 -6.48
N ASN A 122 -10.06 -21.86 -7.76
CA ASN A 122 -9.11 -21.74 -8.86
C ASN A 122 -8.28 -20.47 -8.62
N LYS A 123 -6.96 -20.53 -8.83
CA LYS A 123 -6.11 -19.34 -8.77
C LYS A 123 -6.69 -18.32 -9.76
N ILE A 124 -7.47 -17.37 -9.25
CA ILE A 124 -7.88 -16.21 -10.00
C ILE A 124 -6.68 -15.28 -9.90
N GLU A 125 -5.85 -15.26 -10.93
CA GLU A 125 -4.86 -14.21 -11.09
C GLU A 125 -5.63 -12.89 -11.20
N MET A 126 -5.39 -11.95 -10.27
CA MET A 126 -5.96 -10.61 -10.39
C MET A 126 -5.50 -10.02 -11.72
N PRO A 127 -6.43 -9.56 -12.57
CA PRO A 127 -6.03 -8.91 -13.80
C PRO A 127 -5.27 -7.63 -13.45
N PRO A 128 -4.03 -7.46 -13.96
CA PRO A 128 -3.25 -6.26 -13.71
C PRO A 128 -3.97 -5.04 -14.32
N GLY A 129 -3.94 -3.91 -13.60
CA GLY A 129 -4.26 -2.60 -14.19
C GLY A 129 -5.56 -1.92 -13.77
N ALA A 130 -6.28 -2.43 -12.77
CA ALA A 130 -7.35 -1.64 -12.14
C ALA A 130 -6.75 -0.42 -11.43
N THR A 131 -7.21 0.78 -11.78
CA THR A 131 -6.72 2.06 -11.21
C THR A 131 -7.86 2.78 -10.53
N LEU A 132 -7.67 3.22 -9.28
CA LEU A 132 -8.63 4.07 -8.59
C LEU A 132 -8.23 5.53 -8.76
N GLU A 133 -9.11 6.34 -9.37
CA GLU A 133 -8.88 7.75 -9.67
C GLU A 133 -9.85 8.64 -8.86
N ILE A 134 -9.38 9.81 -8.44
CA ILE A 134 -10.25 10.87 -7.94
C ILE A 134 -10.71 11.69 -9.15
N VAL A 135 -12.01 11.77 -9.40
CA VAL A 135 -12.60 12.39 -10.60
C VAL A 135 -12.40 13.91 -10.63
N ASP A 136 -12.16 14.54 -9.47
CA ASP A 136 -11.88 15.96 -9.40
C ASP A 136 -10.49 16.29 -9.97
N LYS A 137 -10.47 16.60 -11.27
CA LYS A 137 -9.27 16.95 -12.04
C LYS A 137 -8.52 18.15 -11.46
N SER A 138 -9.19 19.02 -10.68
CA SER A 138 -8.54 20.16 -10.04
C SER A 138 -7.54 19.73 -8.95
N VAL A 139 -7.83 18.62 -8.27
CA VAL A 139 -7.00 18.02 -7.19
C VAL A 139 -5.88 17.15 -7.77
N MET A 140 -6.08 16.56 -8.94
CA MET A 140 -5.06 15.73 -9.62
C MET A 140 -4.01 16.55 -10.39
N GLN A 141 -4.37 17.71 -10.96
CA GLN A 141 -3.45 18.51 -11.78
C GLN A 141 -2.50 19.40 -10.97
N LYS A 142 -2.85 19.71 -9.73
CA LYS A 142 -2.00 20.40 -8.77
C LYS A 142 -2.05 19.52 -7.55
N LYS A 143 -0.91 19.00 -7.07
CA LYS A 143 -0.77 18.28 -5.77
C LYS A 143 -1.31 19.14 -4.61
N GLN A 144 -2.61 19.37 -4.55
CA GLN A 144 -3.27 20.20 -3.58
C GLN A 144 -3.74 19.27 -2.47
N PRO A 145 -3.55 19.68 -1.20
CA PRO A 145 -4.02 18.89 -0.09
C PRO A 145 -5.54 18.71 -0.18
N ALA A 146 -6.03 17.55 0.23
CA ALA A 146 -7.46 17.31 0.37
C ALA A 146 -8.04 18.33 1.37
N ILE A 147 -9.11 19.02 0.95
CA ILE A 147 -9.89 19.93 1.77
C ILE A 147 -10.92 19.11 2.57
N VAL A 148 -10.90 19.25 3.89
CA VAL A 148 -11.85 18.62 4.83
C VAL A 148 -13.26 19.13 4.55
N GLY A 149 -14.26 18.24 4.58
CA GLY A 149 -15.67 18.58 4.36
C GLY A 149 -16.08 18.70 2.88
N LYS A 150 -15.13 18.59 1.95
CA LYS A 150 -15.43 18.50 0.51
C LYS A 150 -15.68 17.04 0.11
N PRO A 151 -16.74 16.73 -0.64
CA PRO A 151 -16.93 15.40 -1.20
C PRO A 151 -15.91 15.12 -2.32
N TYR A 152 -15.47 13.87 -2.42
CA TYR A 152 -14.57 13.40 -3.48
C TYR A 152 -15.23 12.25 -4.23
N ASP A 153 -15.33 12.39 -5.54
CA ASP A 153 -15.80 11.33 -6.41
C ASP A 153 -14.65 10.39 -6.74
N LEU A 154 -14.84 9.09 -6.47
CA LEU A 154 -13.88 8.03 -6.78
C LEU A 154 -14.36 7.23 -8.00
N LYS A 155 -13.46 6.99 -8.95
CA LYS A 155 -13.71 6.21 -10.16
C LYS A 155 -12.71 5.07 -10.26
N LEU A 156 -13.21 3.84 -10.27
CA LEU A 156 -12.41 2.66 -10.58
C LEU A 156 -12.35 2.49 -12.10
N VAL A 157 -11.17 2.70 -12.68
CA VAL A 157 -10.88 2.48 -14.10
C VAL A 157 -10.32 1.07 -14.25
N LEU A 158 -10.92 0.31 -15.16
CA LEU A 158 -10.63 -1.10 -15.36
C LEU A 158 -10.08 -1.31 -16.78
N PRO A 159 -9.19 -2.29 -16.99
CA PRO A 159 -8.79 -2.72 -18.32
C PRO A 159 -10.01 -3.10 -19.18
N SER A 160 -10.06 -2.61 -20.42
CA SER A 160 -11.20 -2.77 -21.34
C SER A 160 -11.43 -4.21 -21.83
N ASN A 161 -10.56 -5.15 -21.48
CA ASN A 161 -10.59 -6.55 -21.89
C ASN A 161 -11.11 -7.50 -20.80
N LEU A 162 -11.80 -6.98 -19.77
CA LEU A 162 -12.35 -7.79 -18.69
C LEU A 162 -13.81 -8.18 -18.96
N GLU A 163 -14.06 -9.47 -19.16
CA GLU A 163 -15.40 -10.08 -19.29
C GLU A 163 -15.95 -10.61 -17.95
N PHE A 164 -15.62 -9.95 -16.83
CA PHE A 164 -16.03 -10.39 -15.50
C PHE A 164 -16.98 -9.39 -14.86
N ASP A 165 -17.94 -9.89 -14.08
CA ASP A 165 -18.74 -9.07 -13.17
C ASP A 165 -17.83 -8.55 -12.05
N ILE A 166 -17.66 -7.23 -12.00
CA ILE A 166 -16.78 -6.59 -11.02
C ILE A 166 -17.62 -6.13 -9.85
N LYS A 167 -17.26 -6.63 -8.66
CA LYS A 167 -17.82 -6.20 -7.38
C LYS A 167 -16.76 -5.45 -6.60
N ILE A 168 -17.13 -4.27 -6.11
CA ILE A 168 -16.31 -3.55 -5.14
C ILE A 168 -16.57 -4.21 -3.79
N GLY A 169 -15.51 -4.68 -3.13
CA GLY A 169 -15.60 -5.19 -1.77
C GLY A 169 -15.37 -4.07 -0.75
N GLN A 170 -14.51 -4.33 0.21
CA GLN A 170 -14.19 -3.36 1.26
C GLN A 170 -13.25 -2.26 0.80
N CYS A 171 -13.66 -1.01 0.97
CA CYS A 171 -12.86 0.20 0.82
C CYS A 171 -12.49 0.72 2.20
N ILE A 172 -11.21 1.04 2.41
CA ILE A 172 -10.67 1.46 3.71
C ILE A 172 -9.83 2.72 3.49
N ALA A 173 -10.11 3.76 4.26
CA ALA A 173 -9.20 4.88 4.43
C ALA A 173 -8.29 4.60 5.64
N PHE A 174 -7.01 4.97 5.57
CA PHE A 174 -6.10 4.82 6.71
C PHE A 174 -5.14 6.00 6.79
N THR A 175 -4.69 6.29 8.01
CA THR A 175 -3.67 7.32 8.27
C THR A 175 -2.29 6.70 8.22
N THR A 176 -1.32 7.47 7.73
CA THR A 176 0.11 7.12 7.76
C THR A 176 0.83 7.75 8.95
N GLU A 177 0.12 8.37 9.88
CA GLU A 177 0.70 9.03 11.06
C GLU A 177 0.93 8.04 12.22
N ASN A 178 1.53 8.51 13.32
CA ASN A 178 1.97 7.68 14.46
C ASN A 178 0.83 6.92 15.15
N GLU A 179 -0.41 7.41 15.03
CA GLU A 179 -1.60 6.70 15.49
C GLU A 179 -2.23 5.99 14.30
N PHE A 180 -2.04 4.67 14.24
CA PHE A 180 -2.66 3.84 13.21
C PHE A 180 -4.17 3.88 13.36
N ALA A 181 -4.83 4.64 12.49
CA ALA A 181 -6.28 4.72 12.38
C ALA A 181 -6.68 4.27 10.98
N PHE A 182 -7.73 3.47 10.91
CA PHE A 182 -8.38 3.13 9.65
C PHE A 182 -9.88 3.29 9.80
N LEU A 183 -10.53 3.70 8.71
CA LEU A 183 -11.94 3.95 8.60
C LEU A 183 -12.48 3.11 7.43
N PRO A 184 -13.30 2.07 7.69
CA PRO A 184 -13.99 1.37 6.63
C PRO A 184 -15.00 2.33 5.98
N LEU A 185 -14.87 2.54 4.67
CA LEU A 185 -15.81 3.31 3.86
C LEU A 185 -16.95 2.42 3.35
N THR A 186 -16.64 1.16 3.06
CA THR A 186 -17.61 0.12 2.72
C THR A 186 -17.38 -1.14 3.56
N ASP A 187 -18.38 -2.04 3.59
CA ASP A 187 -18.31 -3.36 4.22
C ASP A 187 -17.66 -4.42 3.30
N GLU A 188 -17.71 -5.70 3.69
CA GLU A 188 -17.07 -6.79 2.94
C GLU A 188 -17.69 -7.06 1.57
N VAL A 189 -18.92 -6.61 1.33
CA VAL A 189 -19.67 -6.82 0.09
C VAL A 189 -19.89 -5.53 -0.71
N GLY A 190 -19.34 -4.40 -0.24
CA GLY A 190 -19.33 -3.13 -0.96
C GLY A 190 -20.43 -2.14 -0.55
N TRP A 191 -21.20 -2.40 0.51
CA TRP A 191 -22.17 -1.44 1.01
C TRP A 191 -21.49 -0.33 1.80
N LEU A 192 -21.94 0.90 1.62
CA LEU A 192 -21.43 2.06 2.36
C LEU A 192 -21.63 1.84 3.87
N SER A 193 -20.54 1.91 4.62
CA SER A 193 -20.57 1.68 6.08
C SER A 193 -21.07 2.90 6.87
N ILE A 194 -21.23 4.05 6.19
CA ILE A 194 -21.57 5.32 6.83
C ILE A 194 -22.74 5.94 6.07
N GLU A 195 -23.96 5.50 6.37
CA GLU A 195 -25.12 6.39 6.33
C GLU A 195 -25.16 7.10 7.68
N GLN A 196 -24.46 8.24 7.80
CA GLN A 196 -24.81 9.16 8.87
C GLN A 196 -26.15 9.80 8.46
N GLU A 197 -27.21 9.38 9.13
CA GLU A 197 -28.45 10.15 9.26
C GLU A 197 -28.06 11.59 9.62
N SER A 198 -28.05 12.47 8.63
CA SER A 198 -28.11 13.92 8.85
C SER A 198 -29.56 14.29 9.17
N ASN A 199 -30.02 13.85 10.33
CA ASN A 199 -31.22 14.36 10.98
C ASN A 199 -30.82 15.01 12.31
N SER A 200 -30.34 16.26 12.22
CA SER A 200 -30.46 17.27 13.29
C SER A 200 -30.19 18.66 12.73
#